data_AF-A0A7S1EQ31-F1
#
_entry.id   AF-A0A7S1EQ31-F1
#
_cell.length_a   1.000
_cell.length_b   1.000
_cell.length_c   1.000
_cell.angle_alpha   90.00
_cell.angle_beta   90.00
_cell.angle_gamma   90.00
#
_symmetry.space_group_name_H-M   'P 1'
#
loop_
_entity.id
_entity.type
_entity.pdbx_description
1 polymer ?
#
loop_
_entity_poly.entity_id
_entity_poly.type
_entity_poly.pdbx_seq_one_letter_code
_entity_poly.pdbx_strand_id
1 'polypeptide(L)'
;STDVSRFDGNLELVYETETAGVVIQAPQLDINTVAAGGGSKLLIKNGAFAVGPESVRAHPGPVCYKKAGGQLAVTDANLALNRILPKYFPKIFGPNEDEQLDYTGTMNAFAELQTLINSSEVTMQKSEMSVEDIALGFLRVANEAMCRPIRELSESRGHDP
;
A
#
# COMPACT_ATOMS: atom_id res chain seq x y z
N SER A 1 1.37 -2.99 6.82
CA SER A 1 1.79 -4.29 6.29
C SER A 1 0.55 -5.09 5.97
N THR A 2 0.73 -6.19 5.27
CA THR A 2 -0.26 -7.25 5.13
C THR A 2 0.40 -8.51 5.68
N ASP A 3 -0.26 -9.14 6.63
CA ASP A 3 0.22 -10.34 7.30
C ASP A 3 -0.62 -11.54 6.85
N VAL A 4 0.01 -12.58 6.35
CA VAL A 4 -0.66 -13.75 5.75
C VAL A 4 -0.28 -15.01 6.52
N SER A 5 -1.28 -15.84 6.82
CA SER A 5 -1.10 -17.19 7.38
C SER A 5 -2.10 -18.15 6.74
N ARG A 6 -1.80 -19.46 6.76
CA ARG A 6 -2.65 -20.52 6.21
C ARG A 6 -3.34 -21.29 7.34
N PHE A 7 -4.58 -21.70 7.09
CA PHE A 7 -5.35 -22.57 7.98
C PHE A 7 -6.17 -23.58 7.16
N ASP A 8 -6.00 -24.87 7.42
CA ASP A 8 -6.69 -25.97 6.73
C ASP A 8 -7.33 -26.98 7.71
N GLY A 9 -7.62 -26.52 8.93
CA GLY A 9 -8.06 -27.35 10.05
C GLY A 9 -7.04 -27.38 11.19
N ASN A 10 -5.76 -27.09 10.90
CA ASN A 10 -4.73 -26.82 11.89
C ASN A 10 -4.01 -25.51 11.57
N LEU A 11 -3.47 -24.86 12.60
CA LEU A 11 -2.57 -23.72 12.43
C LEU A 11 -1.16 -24.22 12.16
N GLU A 12 -0.52 -23.72 11.11
CA GLU A 12 0.86 -24.05 10.82
C GLU A 12 1.82 -23.29 11.77
N LEU A 13 2.75 -24.03 12.36
CA LEU A 13 3.74 -23.49 13.28
C LEU A 13 5.15 -23.59 12.69
N VAL A 14 5.93 -22.54 12.89
CA VAL A 14 7.39 -22.52 12.72
C VAL A 14 8.04 -22.56 14.09
N TYR A 15 9.12 -23.33 14.22
CA TYR A 15 9.81 -23.56 15.50
C TYR A 15 11.12 -22.77 15.62
N GLU A 16 11.62 -22.27 14.48
CA GLU A 16 12.80 -21.41 14.40
C GLU A 16 12.49 -20.27 13.43
N THR A 17 12.64 -19.04 13.91
CA THR A 17 12.51 -17.83 13.09
C THR A 17 13.69 -16.91 13.33
N GLU A 18 14.10 -16.16 12.30
CA GLU A 18 15.09 -15.09 12.43
C GLU A 18 14.39 -13.74 12.34
N THR A 19 14.40 -12.96 13.42
CA THR A 19 13.84 -11.61 13.45
C THR A 19 14.93 -10.60 13.77
N ALA A 20 15.18 -9.66 12.86
CA ALA A 20 16.21 -8.62 13.02
C ALA A 20 17.61 -9.17 13.38
N GLY A 21 17.99 -10.34 12.83
CA GLY A 21 19.27 -11.01 13.11
C GLY A 21 19.30 -11.84 14.38
N VAL A 22 18.18 -11.98 15.09
CA VAL A 22 18.05 -12.80 16.30
C VAL A 22 17.27 -14.07 15.98
N VAL A 23 17.87 -15.22 16.28
CA VAL A 23 17.22 -16.53 16.14
C VAL A 23 16.34 -16.78 17.36
N ILE A 24 15.06 -17.07 17.13
CA ILE A 24 14.08 -17.39 18.16
C ILE A 24 13.69 -18.86 17.99
N GLN A 25 13.94 -19.68 19.02
CA GLN A 25 13.61 -21.10 19.04
C GLN A 25 12.39 -21.38 19.93
N ALA A 26 11.23 -20.93 19.49
CA ALA A 26 9.95 -21.15 20.16
C ALA A 26 8.86 -21.34 19.10
N PRO A 27 7.83 -22.18 19.36
CA PRO A 27 6.74 -22.38 18.41
C PRO A 27 5.97 -21.06 18.19
N GLN A 28 5.83 -20.67 16.94
CA GLN A 28 5.16 -19.46 16.48
C GLN A 28 4.27 -19.77 15.29
N LEU A 29 3.21 -18.99 15.06
CA LEU A 29 2.41 -19.10 13.84
C LEU A 29 3.28 -18.74 12.63
N ASP A 30 3.17 -19.50 11.54
CA ASP A 30 3.81 -19.17 10.25
C ASP A 30 3.14 -17.93 9.64
N ILE A 31 3.63 -16.74 10.01
CA ILE A 31 3.15 -15.45 9.52
C ILE A 31 4.13 -14.91 8.48
N ASN A 32 3.63 -14.72 7.26
CA ASN A 32 4.36 -14.09 6.17
C ASN A 32 3.92 -12.63 6.05
N THR A 33 4.79 -11.72 6.47
CA THR A 33 4.55 -10.27 6.40
C THR A 33 5.04 -9.70 5.08
N VAL A 34 4.16 -8.98 4.38
CA VAL A 34 4.51 -8.19 3.20
C VAL A 34 4.49 -6.70 3.52
N ALA A 35 5.50 -6.00 3.01
CA ALA A 35 5.69 -4.55 3.10
C ALA A 35 4.72 -3.74 2.21
N ALA A 36 3.50 -4.25 2.01
CA ALA A 36 2.42 -3.60 1.28
C ALA A 36 1.24 -3.43 2.25
N GLY A 37 0.71 -2.22 2.39
CA GLY A 37 -0.47 -1.90 3.20
C GLY A 37 -0.91 -0.46 2.95
N GLY A 38 -1.89 0.06 3.69
CA GLY A 38 -2.43 1.41 3.45
C GLY A 38 -1.39 2.53 3.46
N GLY A 39 -0.36 2.42 4.32
CA GLY A 39 0.74 3.37 4.41
C GLY A 39 1.89 3.13 3.44
N SER A 40 1.81 2.17 2.52
CA SER A 40 2.90 1.96 1.55
C SER A 40 2.98 3.13 0.60
N LYS A 41 4.18 3.70 0.48
CA LYS A 41 4.45 4.92 -0.29
C LYS A 41 4.32 4.67 -1.78
N LEU A 42 3.70 5.61 -2.50
CA LEU A 42 3.59 5.59 -3.96
C LEU A 42 4.74 6.39 -4.56
N LEU A 43 5.45 5.81 -5.51
CA LEU A 43 6.58 6.47 -6.18
C LEU A 43 6.77 5.96 -7.61
N ILE A 44 7.37 6.80 -8.44
CA ILE A 44 7.84 6.38 -9.77
C ILE A 44 9.32 6.03 -9.65
N LYS A 45 9.68 4.79 -10.01
CA LYS A 45 11.07 4.34 -10.04
C LYS A 45 11.41 3.95 -11.46
N ASN A 46 12.40 4.61 -12.06
CA ASN A 46 12.87 4.34 -13.42
C ASN A 46 11.73 4.32 -14.47
N GLY A 47 10.77 5.25 -14.35
CA GLY A 47 9.62 5.34 -15.27
C GLY A 47 8.50 4.32 -15.05
N ALA A 48 8.57 3.50 -13.99
CA ALA A 48 7.53 2.53 -13.63
C ALA A 48 6.88 2.86 -12.27
N PHE A 49 5.60 2.49 -12.12
CA PHE A 49 4.92 2.54 -10.84
C PHE A 49 5.57 1.59 -9.83
N ALA A 50 5.90 2.11 -8.65
CA ALA A 50 6.41 1.34 -7.54
C ALA A 50 5.62 1.68 -6.26
N VAL A 51 5.41 0.67 -5.42
CA VAL A 51 4.71 0.80 -4.14
C VAL A 51 5.56 0.14 -3.06
N GLY A 52 5.90 0.91 -2.01
CA GLY A 52 6.82 0.43 -0.98
C GLY A 52 8.26 0.21 -1.49
N PRO A 53 9.12 -0.51 -0.74
CA PRO A 53 8.87 -1.10 0.59
C PRO A 53 8.75 -0.04 1.70
N GLU A 54 9.10 1.21 1.39
CA GLU A 54 8.97 2.34 2.32
C GLU A 54 7.50 2.58 2.69
N SER A 55 7.28 2.85 3.98
CA SER A 55 5.99 3.28 4.52
C SER A 55 6.05 4.76 4.88
N VAL A 56 4.98 5.49 4.56
CA VAL A 56 4.79 6.88 5.02
C VAL A 56 4.43 6.97 6.50
N ARG A 57 4.31 5.81 7.17
CA ARG A 57 3.92 5.64 8.58
C ARG A 57 2.54 6.27 8.87
N ALA A 58 2.22 6.51 10.14
CA ALA A 58 0.99 7.18 10.54
C ALA A 58 1.19 8.70 10.77
N HIS A 59 2.44 9.12 10.98
CA HIS A 59 2.82 10.52 11.15
C HIS A 59 4.11 10.80 10.36
N PRO A 60 4.08 11.70 9.35
CA PRO A 60 2.92 12.47 8.91
C PRO A 60 1.87 11.61 8.17
N GLY A 61 2.27 10.47 7.61
CA GLY A 61 1.35 9.52 6.99
C GLY A 61 0.90 9.90 5.57
N PRO A 62 -0.18 9.26 5.07
CA PRO A 62 -0.82 9.58 3.81
C PRO A 62 -1.21 11.06 3.70
N VAL A 63 -1.28 11.61 2.49
CA VAL A 63 -1.71 13.01 2.27
C VAL A 63 -3.11 13.23 2.86
N CYS A 64 -3.99 12.24 2.70
CA CYS A 64 -5.36 12.28 3.22
C CYS A 64 -5.46 12.42 4.75
N TYR A 65 -4.37 12.27 5.51
CA TYR A 65 -4.38 12.42 6.98
C TYR A 65 -4.25 13.87 7.44
N LYS A 66 -4.05 14.84 6.52
CA LYS A 66 -3.96 16.29 6.83
C LYS A 66 -2.84 16.66 7.81
N LYS A 67 -1.77 15.87 7.85
CA LYS A 67 -0.59 16.18 8.66
C LYS A 67 0.52 16.75 7.77
N ALA A 68 1.24 17.75 8.27
CA ALA A 68 2.27 18.44 7.50
C ALA A 68 3.37 17.46 7.04
N GLY A 69 3.69 17.44 5.75
CA GLY A 69 4.67 16.52 5.17
C GLY A 69 4.12 15.15 4.77
N GLY A 70 2.79 14.98 4.71
CA GLY A 70 2.18 13.76 4.20
C GLY A 70 2.59 13.45 2.76
N GLN A 71 2.69 12.17 2.42
CA GLN A 71 3.11 11.70 1.09
C GLN A 71 2.08 10.71 0.54
N LEU A 72 1.94 10.65 -0.79
CA LEU A 72 0.99 9.74 -1.44
C LEU A 72 1.25 8.29 -1.01
N ALA A 73 0.20 7.63 -0.55
CA ALA A 73 0.21 6.24 -0.12
C ALA A 73 -0.96 5.44 -0.71
N VAL A 74 -0.99 4.13 -0.48
CA VAL A 74 -2.09 3.24 -0.90
C VAL A 74 -3.45 3.72 -0.39
N THR A 75 -3.53 4.30 0.80
CA THR A 75 -4.77 4.91 1.32
C THR A 75 -5.25 6.06 0.44
N ASP A 76 -4.35 6.93 -0.03
CA ASP A 76 -4.69 8.03 -0.94
C ASP A 76 -5.25 7.50 -2.26
N ALA A 77 -4.62 6.47 -2.85
CA ALA A 77 -5.11 5.87 -4.09
C ALA A 77 -6.52 5.28 -3.94
N ASN A 78 -6.81 4.62 -2.81
CA ASN A 78 -8.15 4.11 -2.52
C ASN A 78 -9.17 5.24 -2.31
N LEU A 79 -8.75 6.35 -1.69
CA LEU A 79 -9.60 7.52 -1.51
C LEU A 79 -9.91 8.21 -2.85
N ALA A 80 -8.89 8.41 -3.71
CA ALA A 80 -9.04 9.01 -5.03
C ALA A 80 -10.04 8.23 -5.91
N LEU A 81 -10.01 6.90 -5.82
CA LEU A 81 -10.92 6.00 -6.54
C LEU A 81 -12.27 5.80 -5.85
N ASN A 82 -12.59 6.59 -4.82
CA ASN A 82 -13.83 6.49 -4.03
C ASN A 82 -14.09 5.10 -3.40
N ARG A 83 -13.04 4.29 -3.19
CA ARG A 83 -13.13 3.02 -2.45
C ARG A 83 -13.23 3.24 -0.95
N ILE A 84 -12.70 4.37 -0.48
CA ILE A 84 -12.90 4.86 0.88
C ILE A 84 -13.87 6.03 0.81
N LEU A 85 -14.93 5.97 1.61
CA LEU A 85 -15.93 7.04 1.72
C LEU A 85 -15.68 7.82 3.02
N PRO A 86 -15.14 9.06 2.97
CA PRO A 86 -14.80 9.84 4.18
C PRO A 86 -15.96 10.03 5.16
N LYS A 87 -17.20 10.05 4.65
CA LYS A 87 -18.42 10.15 5.47
C LYS A 87 -18.55 9.01 6.50
N TYR A 88 -18.09 7.81 6.16
CA TYR A 88 -18.19 6.62 7.02
C TYR A 88 -16.88 6.28 7.72
N PHE A 89 -15.83 7.08 7.51
CA PHE A 89 -14.53 6.88 8.13
C PHE A 89 -14.44 7.68 9.44
N PRO A 90 -13.80 7.16 10.51
CA PRO A 90 -13.58 7.91 11.74
C PRO A 90 -12.93 9.29 11.51
N LYS A 91 -13.41 10.29 12.25
CA LYS A 91 -12.88 11.66 12.21
C LYS A 91 -11.71 11.82 13.18
N ILE A 92 -10.56 11.26 12.81
CA ILE A 92 -9.36 11.21 13.65
C ILE A 92 -8.13 11.81 12.95
N PHE A 93 -8.35 12.64 11.94
CA PHE A 93 -7.29 13.23 11.10
C PHE A 93 -7.19 14.74 11.32
N GLY A 94 -6.22 15.37 10.66
CA GLY A 94 -5.94 16.78 10.88
C GLY A 94 -4.98 17.04 12.03
N PRO A 95 -4.57 18.30 12.23
CA PRO A 95 -3.66 18.70 13.30
C PRO A 95 -4.25 18.49 14.69
N ASN A 96 -5.58 18.57 14.82
CA ASN A 96 -6.31 18.38 16.08
C ASN A 96 -6.94 16.99 16.23
N GLU A 97 -6.76 16.10 15.23
CA GLU A 97 -7.26 14.71 15.24
C GLU A 97 -8.79 14.58 15.39
N ASP A 98 -9.54 15.50 14.79
CA ASP A 98 -11.02 15.57 14.82
C ASP A 98 -11.66 15.74 13.42
N GLU A 99 -10.87 15.61 12.36
CA GLU A 99 -11.29 15.82 10.98
C GLU A 99 -11.46 14.52 10.18
N GLN A 100 -12.24 14.60 9.09
CA GLN A 100 -12.30 13.57 8.06
C GLN A 100 -11.05 13.55 7.18
N LEU A 101 -10.86 12.43 6.47
CA LEU A 101 -9.89 12.28 5.40
C LEU A 101 -10.00 13.41 4.36
N ASP A 102 -8.86 13.90 3.90
CA ASP A 102 -8.79 14.98 2.91
C ASP A 102 -8.84 14.47 1.48
N TYR A 103 -10.06 14.38 0.94
CA TYR A 103 -10.24 14.03 -0.47
C TYR A 103 -9.58 15.07 -1.39
N THR A 104 -9.75 16.37 -1.09
CA THR A 104 -9.23 17.45 -1.93
C THR A 104 -7.70 17.45 -1.93
N GLY A 105 -7.08 17.31 -0.77
CA GLY A 105 -5.62 17.19 -0.64
C GLY A 105 -5.06 16.01 -1.42
N THR A 106 -5.71 14.84 -1.33
CA THR A 106 -5.34 13.67 -2.14
C THR A 106 -5.43 13.94 -3.64
N MET A 107 -6.53 14.53 -4.13
CA MET A 107 -6.70 14.81 -5.56
C MET A 107 -5.68 15.83 -6.07
N ASN A 108 -5.36 16.87 -5.28
CA ASN A 108 -4.32 17.84 -5.63
C ASN A 108 -2.94 17.18 -5.74
N ALA A 109 -2.57 16.33 -4.77
CA ALA A 109 -1.30 15.61 -4.81
C ALA A 109 -1.22 14.65 -6.01
N PHE A 110 -2.32 13.99 -6.38
CA PHE A 110 -2.36 13.18 -7.60
C PHE A 110 -2.29 14.02 -8.88
N ALA A 111 -2.88 15.22 -8.92
CA ALA A 111 -2.78 16.11 -10.08
C ALA A 111 -1.34 16.61 -10.30
N GLU A 112 -0.60 16.88 -9.22
CA GLU A 112 0.84 17.18 -9.29
C GLU A 112 1.62 15.99 -9.86
N LEU A 113 1.35 14.78 -9.36
CA LEU A 113 1.99 13.57 -9.87
C LEU A 113 1.61 13.27 -11.33
N GLN A 114 0.36 13.50 -11.71
CA GLN A 114 -0.14 13.36 -13.08
C GLN A 114 0.63 14.28 -14.03
N THR A 115 0.82 15.54 -13.63
CA THR A 115 1.59 16.51 -14.41
C THR A 115 3.04 16.03 -14.61
N LEU A 116 3.66 15.49 -13.55
CA LEU A 116 5.01 14.92 -13.63
C LEU A 116 5.09 13.71 -14.56
N ILE A 117 4.10 12.80 -14.49
CA ILE A 117 4.06 11.59 -15.31
C ILE A 117 3.83 11.94 -16.78
N ASN A 118 2.87 12.81 -17.08
CA ASN A 118 2.50 13.16 -18.46
C ASN A 118 3.56 14.07 -19.13
N SER A 119 4.41 14.76 -18.36
CA SER A 119 5.54 15.53 -18.89
C SER A 119 6.83 14.71 -19.08
N SER A 120 6.87 13.47 -18.58
CA SER A 120 8.04 12.60 -18.73
C SER A 120 8.15 11.98 -20.12
N GLU A 121 9.37 11.80 -20.65
CA GLU A 121 9.57 11.24 -22.01
C GLU A 121 9.00 9.81 -22.17
N VAL A 122 8.79 9.11 -21.06
CA VAL A 122 8.26 7.74 -20.99
C VAL A 122 6.81 7.63 -21.52
N THR A 123 6.04 8.72 -21.44
CA THR A 123 4.64 8.79 -21.89
C THR A 123 4.46 9.45 -23.26
N MET A 124 5.53 9.94 -23.92
CA MET A 124 5.44 10.57 -25.25
C MET A 124 4.88 9.65 -26.35
N GLN A 125 4.82 8.33 -26.13
CA GLN A 125 4.20 7.34 -27.04
C GLN A 125 2.89 6.75 -26.52
N LYS A 126 2.41 7.16 -25.34
CA LYS A 126 1.16 6.68 -24.72
C LYS A 126 0.15 7.81 -24.59
N SER A 127 -1.12 7.46 -24.51
CA SER A 127 -2.18 8.40 -24.15
C SER A 127 -1.93 9.00 -22.77
N GLU A 128 -2.26 10.28 -22.59
CA GLU A 128 -2.24 10.94 -21.28
C GLU A 128 -2.99 10.11 -20.25
N MET A 129 -2.41 9.96 -19.06
CA MET A 129 -3.05 9.23 -17.97
C MET A 129 -3.91 10.17 -17.13
N SER A 130 -5.12 9.72 -16.76
CA SER A 130 -5.95 10.39 -15.77
C SER A 130 -5.44 10.14 -14.34
N VAL A 131 -5.93 10.91 -13.36
CA VAL A 131 -5.65 10.66 -11.93
C VAL A 131 -6.12 9.26 -11.54
N GLU A 132 -7.28 8.84 -12.02
CA GLU A 132 -7.87 7.54 -11.77
C GLU A 132 -7.01 6.41 -12.35
N ASP A 133 -6.47 6.58 -13.56
CA ASP A 133 -5.57 5.61 -14.19
C ASP A 133 -4.28 5.44 -13.40
N ILE A 134 -3.70 6.55 -12.92
CA ILE A 134 -2.48 6.56 -12.10
C ILE A 134 -2.75 5.87 -10.76
N ALA A 135 -3.82 6.26 -10.05
CA ALA A 135 -4.20 5.66 -8.79
C ALA A 135 -4.47 4.16 -8.93
N LEU A 136 -5.19 3.74 -9.98
CA LEU A 136 -5.46 2.34 -10.28
C LEU A 136 -4.17 1.57 -10.61
N GLY A 137 -3.24 2.19 -11.35
CA GLY A 137 -1.93 1.64 -11.66
C GLY A 137 -1.15 1.29 -10.39
N PHE A 138 -1.08 2.22 -9.44
CA PHE A 138 -0.47 1.97 -8.13
C PHE A 138 -1.17 0.85 -7.35
N LEU A 139 -2.50 0.83 -7.32
CA LEU A 139 -3.22 -0.25 -6.62
C LEU A 139 -2.98 -1.62 -7.25
N ARG A 140 -2.81 -1.70 -8.58
CA ARG A 140 -2.43 -2.96 -9.25
C ARG A 140 -1.07 -3.46 -8.79
N VAL A 141 -0.07 -2.56 -8.71
CA VAL A 141 1.26 -2.91 -8.20
C VAL A 141 1.20 -3.33 -6.72
N ALA A 142 0.44 -2.60 -5.90
CA ALA A 142 0.25 -2.95 -4.49
C ALA A 142 -0.41 -4.33 -4.32
N ASN A 143 -1.44 -4.61 -5.11
CA ASN A 143 -2.14 -5.90 -5.09
C ASN A 143 -1.23 -7.04 -5.52
N GLU A 144 -0.45 -6.88 -6.60
CA GLU A 144 0.49 -7.92 -7.03
C GLU A 144 1.53 -8.23 -5.93
N ALA A 145 2.04 -7.21 -5.25
CA ALA A 145 2.94 -7.39 -4.10
C ALA A 145 2.26 -8.17 -2.95
N MET A 146 0.99 -7.88 -2.66
CA MET A 146 0.20 -8.58 -1.63
C MET A 146 -0.21 -10.00 -2.04
N CYS A 147 -0.38 -10.28 -3.34
CA CYS A 147 -0.76 -11.61 -3.84
C CYS A 147 0.39 -12.61 -3.82
N ARG A 148 1.65 -12.16 -4.00
CA ARG A 148 2.83 -13.02 -3.98
C ARG A 148 2.92 -13.96 -2.75
N PRO A 149 2.86 -13.49 -1.50
CA PRO A 149 2.93 -14.36 -0.32
C PRO A 149 1.77 -15.36 -0.24
N ILE A 150 0.59 -15.00 -0.76
CA ILE A 150 -0.59 -15.87 -0.76
C ILE A 150 -0.35 -17.06 -1.69
N ARG A 151 0.22 -16.81 -2.89
CA ARG A 151 0.60 -17.88 -3.83
C ARG A 151 1.76 -18.71 -3.29
N GLU A 152 2.76 -18.08 -2.68
CA GLU A 152 3.85 -18.81 -2.03
C GLU A 152 3.33 -19.74 -0.94
N LEU A 153 2.41 -19.31 -0.08
CA LEU A 153 1.82 -20.14 0.97
C LEU A 153 0.88 -21.25 0.47
N SER A 154 0.35 -21.15 -0.76
CA SER A 154 -0.57 -22.14 -1.34
C SER A 154 0.12 -23.04 -2.36
N GLU A 155 0.55 -22.48 -3.49
CA GLU A 155 1.09 -23.20 -4.65
C GLU A 155 2.45 -23.87 -4.36
N SER A 156 3.34 -23.20 -3.62
CA SER A 156 4.71 -23.70 -3.42
C SER A 156 4.78 -24.99 -2.57
N ARG A 157 3.71 -25.30 -1.84
CA ARG A 157 3.57 -26.53 -1.03
C ARG A 157 2.59 -27.55 -1.63
N GLY A 158 2.17 -27.35 -2.89
CA GLY A 158 1.33 -28.31 -3.63
C GLY A 158 -0.17 -28.18 -3.36
N HIS A 159 -0.63 -27.02 -2.89
CA HIS A 159 -2.06 -26.72 -2.76
C HIS A 159 -2.51 -25.88 -3.96
N ASP A 160 -3.64 -26.27 -4.56
CA ASP A 160 -4.29 -25.51 -5.64
C ASP A 160 -5.11 -24.37 -5.01
N PRO A 161 -4.86 -23.09 -5.35
CA PRO A 161 -5.48 -21.92 -4.72
C PRO A 161 -6.95 -21.67 -5.10
#